data_AF-A0A2K8XL05-F1
#
_entry.id   AF-A0A2K8XL05-F1
#
_cell.length_a   1.000
_cell.length_b   1.000
_cell.length_c   1.000
_cell.angle_alpha   90.00
_cell.angle_beta   90.00
_cell.angle_gamma   90.00
#
_symmetry.space_group_name_H-M   'P 1'
#
loop_
_entity.id
_entity.type
_entity.pdbx_description
1 polymer ?
#
loop_
_entity_poly.entity_id
_entity_poly.type
_entity_poly.pdbx_seq_one_letter_code
_entity_poly.pdbx_strand_id
1 'polypeptide(L)'
;MGTNKIDQQRLDRARQRVKKIKGFYTHLLFYVVINLIVVFQNIEYLEPGESYFQAHNFITFALWGIVIIIHALTVFLPNFILGSNWEERKIKEIMEKDKHIWK
;
A
#
# COMPACT_ATOMS: atom_id res chain seq x y z
N MET A 1 4.02 2.32 -37.55
CA MET A 1 3.64 3.38 -36.59
C MET A 1 3.03 2.87 -35.27
N GLY A 2 2.70 1.58 -35.10
CA GLY A 2 2.09 1.06 -33.86
C GLY A 2 3.05 0.74 -32.70
N THR A 3 4.35 0.60 -32.95
CA THR A 3 5.38 0.27 -31.94
C THR A 3 5.50 1.35 -30.86
N ASN A 4 5.62 2.62 -31.26
CA ASN A 4 5.75 3.75 -30.33
C ASN A 4 4.58 3.82 -29.33
N LYS A 5 3.34 3.56 -29.77
CA LYS A 5 2.15 3.63 -28.90
C LYS A 5 2.12 2.52 -27.85
N ILE A 6 2.56 1.31 -28.19
CA ILE A 6 2.68 0.18 -27.27
C ILE A 6 3.80 0.43 -26.25
N ASP A 7 4.92 1.00 -26.70
CA ASP A 7 6.05 1.32 -25.82
C ASP A 7 5.69 2.41 -24.80
N GLN A 8 4.98 3.46 -25.22
CA GLN A 8 4.46 4.50 -24.33
C GLN A 8 3.51 3.92 -23.26
N GLN A 9 2.58 3.05 -23.67
CA GLN A 9 1.66 2.39 -22.72
C GLN A 9 2.40 1.52 -21.70
N ARG A 10 3.43 0.78 -22.13
CA ARG A 10 4.27 -0.02 -21.22
C ARG A 10 5.03 0.86 -20.23
N LEU A 11 5.61 1.97 -20.70
CA LEU A 11 6.32 2.92 -19.86
C LEU A 11 5.39 3.58 -18.83
N ASP A 12 4.18 3.96 -19.22
CA ASP A 12 3.23 4.57 -18.29
C ASP A 12 2.74 3.60 -17.23
N ARG A 13 2.51 2.32 -17.59
CA ARG A 13 2.20 1.26 -16.61
C ARG A 13 3.35 1.08 -15.62
N ALA A 14 4.59 1.05 -16.09
CA ALA A 14 5.78 0.96 -15.23
C ALA A 14 5.90 2.19 -14.31
N ARG A 15 5.64 3.40 -14.80
CA ARG A 15 5.63 4.62 -13.98
C ARG A 15 4.55 4.60 -12.90
N GLN A 16 3.33 4.21 -13.24
CA GLN A 16 2.24 4.07 -12.27
C GLN A 16 2.59 3.04 -11.20
N ARG A 17 3.22 1.93 -11.60
CA ARG A 17 3.69 0.91 -10.67
C ARG A 17 4.70 1.47 -9.67
N VAL A 18 5.71 2.17 -10.16
CA VAL A 18 6.72 2.83 -9.30
C VAL A 18 6.05 3.84 -8.36
N LYS A 19 5.07 4.61 -8.84
CA LYS A 19 4.33 5.58 -8.01
C LYS A 19 3.58 4.88 -6.86
N LYS A 20 2.88 3.77 -7.13
CA LYS A 20 2.18 2.97 -6.10
C LYS A 20 3.16 2.42 -5.05
N ILE A 21 4.28 1.86 -5.49
CA ILE A 21 5.32 1.31 -4.61
C ILE A 21 5.93 2.42 -3.74
N LYS A 22 6.29 3.57 -4.32
CA LYS A 22 6.78 4.73 -3.56
C LYS A 22 5.77 5.19 -2.53
N GLY A 23 4.49 5.31 -2.91
CA GLY A 23 3.41 5.67 -1.98
C GLY A 23 3.28 4.72 -0.79
N PHE A 24 3.40 3.41 -1.03
CA PHE A 24 3.44 2.41 0.04
C PHE A 24 4.63 2.62 0.98
N TYR A 25 5.85 2.79 0.45
CA TYR A 25 7.04 3.00 1.30
C TYR A 25 6.97 4.30 2.09
N THR A 26 6.37 5.37 1.55
CA THR A 26 6.13 6.59 2.29
C THR A 26 5.19 6.34 3.47
N HIS A 27 4.07 5.63 3.27
CA HIS A 27 3.15 5.30 4.37
C HIS A 27 3.81 4.39 5.41
N LEU A 28 4.56 3.38 4.97
CA LEU A 28 5.30 2.49 5.85
C LEU A 28 6.35 3.24 6.68
N LEU A 29 7.08 4.18 6.07
CA LEU A 29 8.05 5.01 6.77
C LEU A 29 7.39 5.84 7.87
N PHE A 30 6.31 6.56 7.55
CA PHE A 30 5.58 7.34 8.56
C PHE A 30 4.99 6.45 9.65
N TYR A 31 4.46 5.28 9.30
CA TYR A 31 4.01 4.30 10.28
C TYR A 31 5.14 3.93 11.25
N VAL A 32 6.33 3.56 10.76
CA VAL A 32 7.47 3.20 11.63
C VAL A 32 7.90 4.39 12.49
N VAL A 33 8.07 5.58 11.90
CA VAL A 33 8.54 6.77 12.62
C VAL A 33 7.57 7.18 13.73
N ILE A 34 6.27 7.26 13.44
CA ILE A 34 5.26 7.64 14.43
C ILE A 34 5.20 6.60 15.55
N ASN A 35 5.21 5.30 15.21
CA ASN A 35 5.19 4.25 16.21
C ASN A 35 6.44 4.29 17.11
N LEU A 36 7.63 4.55 16.57
CA LEU A 36 8.84 4.73 17.38
C LEU A 36 8.73 5.91 18.35
N ILE A 37 8.14 7.03 17.92
CA ILE A 37 7.89 8.18 18.79
C ILE A 37 6.92 7.80 19.91
N VAL A 38 5.86 7.06 19.61
CA VAL A 38 4.89 6.58 20.61
C VAL A 38 5.55 5.63 21.61
N VAL A 39 6.38 4.67 21.14
CA VAL A 39 7.16 3.80 22.03
C VAL A 39 8.03 4.63 22.96
N PHE A 40 8.78 5.59 22.40
CA PHE A 40 9.71 6.42 23.15
C PHE A 40 8.99 7.22 24.25
N GLN A 41 7.90 7.90 23.89
CA GLN A 41 7.10 8.65 24.85
C GLN A 41 6.52 7.75 25.95
N ASN A 42 5.91 6.63 25.56
CA ASN A 42 5.31 5.71 26.53
C ASN A 42 6.35 5.16 27.51
N ILE A 43 7.59 4.94 27.09
CA ILE A 43 8.68 4.51 27.99
C ILE A 43 9.11 5.65 28.93
N GLU A 44 9.19 6.88 28.43
CA GLU A 44 9.58 8.05 29.22
C GLU A 44 8.56 8.39 30.33
N TYR A 45 7.27 8.14 30.10
CA TYR A 45 6.19 8.40 31.05
C TYR A 45 5.80 7.17 31.92
N LEU A 46 6.63 6.13 31.99
CA LEU A 46 6.37 4.98 32.88
C LEU A 46 6.50 5.38 34.35
N GLU A 47 5.49 5.03 35.15
CA GLU A 47 5.59 5.13 36.61
C GLU A 47 6.56 4.07 37.18
N PRO A 48 7.15 4.30 38.36
CA PRO A 48 8.04 3.33 38.98
C PRO A 48 7.33 1.97 39.21
N GLY A 49 7.80 0.93 38.52
CA GLY A 49 7.24 -0.43 38.61
C GLY A 49 6.23 -0.79 37.52
N GLU A 50 5.82 0.18 36.69
CA GLU A 50 5.00 -0.06 35.50
C GLU A 50 5.83 -0.72 34.38
N SER A 51 5.18 -1.58 33.60
CA SER A 51 5.78 -2.19 32.42
C SER A 51 5.23 -1.56 31.15
N TYR A 52 6.11 -1.32 30.17
CA TYR A 52 5.69 -0.90 28.82
C TYR A 52 4.84 -1.97 28.11
N PHE A 53 5.02 -3.25 28.44
CA PHE A 53 4.41 -4.37 27.71
C PHE A 53 2.93 -4.61 28.07
N GLN A 54 2.13 -3.54 28.09
CA GLN A 54 0.69 -3.60 28.30
C GLN A 54 -0.05 -3.68 26.97
N ALA A 55 -1.14 -4.46 26.94
CA ALA A 55 -1.93 -4.67 25.73
C ALA A 55 -2.38 -3.33 25.10
N HIS A 56 -2.72 -2.32 25.91
CA HIS A 56 -3.17 -1.02 25.42
C HIS A 56 -2.11 -0.32 24.56
N ASN A 57 -0.81 -0.51 24.86
CA ASN A 57 0.27 0.07 24.07
C ASN A 57 0.31 -0.54 22.68
N PHE A 58 -0.02 -1.82 22.51
CA PHE A 58 0.04 -2.52 21.23
C PHE A 58 -1.22 -2.38 20.36
N ILE A 59 -2.37 -1.98 20.92
CA ILE A 59 -3.62 -1.82 20.17
C ILE A 59 -3.43 -0.83 19.01
N THR A 60 -2.76 0.29 19.27
CA THR A 60 -2.46 1.30 18.24
C THR A 60 -1.62 0.69 17.11
N PHE A 61 -0.55 -0.03 17.43
CA PHE A 61 0.31 -0.69 16.45
C PHE A 61 -0.46 -1.72 15.62
N ALA A 62 -1.36 -2.49 16.26
CA ALA A 62 -2.14 -3.53 15.63
C ALA A 62 -3.16 -2.95 14.63
N LEU A 63 -3.93 -1.93 15.04
CA LEU A 63 -4.92 -1.28 14.17
C LEU A 63 -4.26 -0.66 12.93
N TRP A 64 -3.20 0.12 13.13
CA TRP A 64 -2.47 0.74 12.03
C TRP A 64 -1.68 -0.28 11.20
N GLY A 65 -1.21 -1.35 11.82
CA GLY A 65 -0.56 -2.47 11.14
C GLY A 65 -1.47 -3.15 10.13
N ILE A 66 -2.75 -3.33 10.47
CA ILE A 66 -3.76 -3.87 9.52
C ILE A 66 -3.89 -2.97 8.29
N VAL A 67 -3.92 -1.65 8.46
CA VAL A 67 -4.00 -0.69 7.35
C VAL A 67 -2.79 -0.82 6.41
N ILE A 68 -1.59 -0.94 6.97
CA ILE A 68 -0.36 -1.15 6.19
C ILE A 68 -0.39 -2.49 5.45
N ILE A 69 -0.87 -3.56 6.09
CA ILE A 69 -1.00 -4.89 5.47
C ILE A 69 -1.98 -4.82 4.29
N ILE A 70 -3.15 -4.19 4.45
CA ILE A 70 -4.13 -4.02 3.37
C ILE A 70 -3.53 -3.22 2.21
N HIS A 71 -2.78 -2.15 2.50
CA HIS A 71 -2.12 -1.37 1.47
C HIS A 71 -1.03 -2.18 0.75
N ALA A 72 -0.23 -2.95 1.49
CA ALA A 72 0.76 -3.87 0.93
C ALA A 72 0.11 -4.90 0.00
N LEU A 73 -0.99 -5.52 0.43
CA LEU A 73 -1.74 -6.47 -0.41
C LEU A 73 -2.24 -5.77 -1.68
N THR A 74 -2.84 -4.60 -1.57
CA THR A 74 -3.35 -3.87 -2.75
C THR A 74 -2.24 -3.50 -3.73
N VAL A 75 -1.05 -3.16 -3.23
CA VAL A 75 0.10 -2.79 -4.06
C VAL A 75 0.78 -4.03 -4.63
N PHE A 76 1.05 -5.08 -3.85
CA PHE A 76 1.92 -6.19 -4.28
C PHE A 76 1.17 -7.44 -4.77
N LEU A 77 -0.02 -7.72 -4.25
CA LEU A 77 -0.76 -8.96 -4.52
C LEU A 77 -1.13 -9.15 -6.01
N PRO A 78 -1.59 -8.12 -6.76
CA PRO A 78 -1.95 -8.30 -8.16
C PRO A 78 -0.77 -8.80 -9.02
N ASN A 79 0.43 -8.29 -8.77
CA ASN A 79 1.61 -8.70 -9.52
C ASN A 79 2.20 -10.03 -9.04
N PHE A 80 2.14 -10.31 -7.74
CA PHE A 80 2.74 -11.51 -7.16
C PHE A 80 1.89 -12.78 -7.41
N ILE A 81 0.56 -12.67 -7.32
CA ILE A 81 -0.34 -13.83 -7.40
C ILE A 81 -1.02 -13.94 -8.77
N LEU A 82 -1.47 -12.83 -9.35
CA LEU A 82 -2.35 -12.85 -10.53
C LEU A 82 -1.62 -12.61 -11.85
N GLY A 83 -0.41 -12.05 -11.79
CA GLY A 83 0.45 -11.79 -12.95
C GLY A 83 -0.06 -10.67 -13.88
N SER A 84 0.81 -10.24 -14.81
CA SER A 84 0.50 -9.14 -15.75
C SER A 84 -0.75 -9.36 -16.61
N ASN A 85 -1.10 -10.63 -16.88
CA ASN A 85 -2.26 -10.97 -17.72
C ASN A 85 -3.59 -10.66 -17.02
N TRP A 86 -3.65 -10.78 -15.69
CA TRP A 86 -4.85 -10.42 -14.94
C TRP A 86 -5.08 -8.90 -14.97
N GLU A 87 -4.01 -8.11 -14.84
CA GLU A 87 -4.09 -6.65 -14.85
C GLU A 87 -4.59 -6.15 -16.22
N GLU A 88 -4.09 -6.71 -17.32
CA GLU A 88 -4.59 -6.39 -18.67
C GLU A 88 -6.06 -6.79 -18.88
N ARG A 89 -6.47 -7.96 -18.37
CA ARG A 89 -7.88 -8.38 -18.42
C ARG A 89 -8.78 -7.42 -17.65
N LYS A 90 -8.36 -6.98 -16.46
CA LYS A 90 -9.18 -6.10 -15.63
C LYS A 90 -9.30 -4.70 -16.21
N ILE A 91 -8.24 -4.15 -16.79
CA ILE A 91 -8.29 -2.88 -17.52
C ILE A 91 -9.26 -2.98 -18.70
N LYS A 92 -9.21 -4.07 -19.47
CA LYS A 92 -10.13 -4.30 -20.58
C LYS A 92 -11.58 -4.37 -20.12
N GLU A 93 -11.85 -5.09 -19.03
CA GLU A 93 -13.18 -5.19 -18.42
C GLU A 93 -13.73 -3.83 -17.96
N ILE A 94 -12.88 -2.99 -17.34
CA ILE A 94 -13.26 -1.64 -16.91
C ILE A 94 -13.58 -0.75 -18.11
N MET A 95 -12.72 -0.77 -19.15
CA MET A 95 -12.98 0.00 -20.39
C MET A 95 -14.28 -0.41 -21.09
N GLU A 96 -14.58 -1.71 -21.11
CA GLU A 96 -15.83 -2.22 -21.69
C GLU A 96 -17.05 -1.80 -20.86
N LYS A 97 -16.95 -1.84 -19.53
CA LYS A 97 -18.00 -1.34 -18.62
C LYS A 97 -18.25 0.16 -18.80
N ASP A 98 -17.21 0.98 -18.86
CA ASP A 98 -17.36 2.42 -19.10
C ASP A 98 -18.04 2.69 -20.46
N LYS A 99 -17.66 1.97 -21.52
CA LYS A 99 -18.31 2.09 -22.84
C LYS A 99 -19.80 1.75 -22.82
N HIS A 100 -20.22 0.84 -21.95
CA HIS A 100 -21.62 0.46 -21.77
C HIS A 100 -22.41 1.44 -20.90
N ILE A 101 -21.75 2.19 -20.00
CA ILE A 101 -22.39 3.21 -19.16
C ILE A 101 -22.69 4.50 -19.96
N TRP A 102 -21.91 4.80 -21.00
CA TRP A 102 -22.09 5.98 -21.85
C TRP A 102 -22.87 5.72 -23.16
N LYS A 103 -23.68 4.66 -23.20
CA LYS A 103 -24.62 4.33 -24.28
C LYS A 103 -26.04 4.27 -23.76
#